data_AF-Q72GN1-F1
#
_entry.id   AF-Q72GN1-F1
#
_cell.length_a   1.000
_cell.length_b   1.000
_cell.length_c   1.000
_cell.angle_alpha   90.00
_cell.angle_beta   90.00
_cell.angle_gamma   90.00
#
_symmetry.space_group_name_H-M   'P 1'
#
loop_
_entity.id
_entity.type
_entity.pdbx_description
1 polymer ?
#
loop_
_entity_poly.entity_id
_entity_poly.type
_entity_poly.pdbx_seq_one_letter_code
_entity_poly.pdbx_strand_id
1 'polypeptide(L)'
;MLGLDLLKEVPGLLEEIKALSLRLDEERFRFWLQQDYPFVEALYRYQVGLLLEAPQAHRAPLVQALMATVEELDWLLLQGASPSAPVHPVRAGYIALLEEMGRLPYAYRVVFFYFLNGLFLEAWAHHVPEEGPWAELSQHWFAPEFQAVLYDLEVLARGLWEDLDPEVVRTYLRRILEAEKATWSLLL
;
A
#
# COMPACT_ATOMS: atom_id res chain seq x y z
N MET A 1 17.42 8.61 -6.04
CA MET A 1 16.32 7.64 -5.98
C MET A 1 16.03 7.48 -4.49
N LEU A 2 14.99 8.14 -4.01
CA LEU A 2 14.66 8.23 -2.59
C LEU A 2 13.95 6.93 -2.19
N GLY A 3 14.69 5.83 -2.11
CA GLY A 3 14.16 4.59 -1.56
C GLY A 3 13.73 4.83 -0.13
N LEU A 4 12.41 4.88 0.13
CA LEU A 4 11.78 4.83 1.44
C LEU A 4 12.63 5.40 2.59
N ASP A 5 13.13 6.64 2.48
CA ASP A 5 14.01 7.23 3.50
C ASP A 5 13.30 7.33 4.86
N LEU A 6 11.96 7.31 4.84
CA LEU A 6 11.08 7.18 6.01
C LEU A 6 11.32 5.91 6.83
N LEU A 7 11.86 4.84 6.24
CA LEU A 7 12.23 3.62 6.98
C LEU A 7 13.34 3.86 7.98
N LYS A 8 14.16 4.91 7.81
CA LYS A 8 15.17 5.30 8.81
C LYS A 8 14.54 5.66 10.15
N GLU A 9 13.28 6.08 10.16
CA GLU A 9 12.53 6.35 11.39
C GLU A 9 12.15 5.07 12.13
N VAL A 10 12.00 3.94 11.42
CA VAL A 10 11.52 2.66 11.94
C VAL A 10 12.42 1.49 11.50
N PRO A 11 13.70 1.51 11.91
CA PRO A 11 14.69 0.55 11.40
C PRO A 11 14.36 -0.90 11.80
N GLY A 12 14.60 -1.84 10.90
CA GLY A 12 14.51 -3.29 11.14
C GLY A 12 13.16 -3.92 10.81
N LEU A 13 12.06 -3.17 10.81
CA LEU A 13 10.72 -3.72 10.60
C LEU A 13 10.46 -4.18 9.15
N LEU A 14 11.05 -3.49 8.16
CA LEU A 14 10.98 -3.96 6.77
C LEU A 14 11.75 -5.27 6.60
N GLU A 15 12.92 -5.36 7.23
CA GLU A 15 13.76 -6.56 7.21
C GLU A 15 13.05 -7.75 7.86
N GLU A 16 12.25 -7.52 8.90
CA GLU A 16 11.39 -8.55 9.49
C GLU A 16 10.31 -9.05 8.52
N ILE A 17 9.71 -8.19 7.70
CA ILE A 17 8.76 -8.59 6.65
C ILE A 17 9.50 -9.42 5.59
N LYS A 18 10.67 -8.96 5.14
CA LYS A 18 11.49 -9.67 4.14
C LYS A 18 12.00 -11.03 4.65
N ALA A 19 12.26 -11.15 5.95
CA ALA A 19 12.73 -12.41 6.55
C ALA A 19 11.65 -13.49 6.72
N LEU A 20 10.36 -13.20 6.41
CA LEU A 20 9.29 -14.18 6.52
C LEU A 20 9.54 -15.37 5.59
N SER A 21 9.49 -16.58 6.12
CA SER A 21 9.62 -17.83 5.35
C SER A 21 8.28 -18.23 4.74
N LEU A 22 7.84 -17.48 3.73
CA LEU A 22 6.53 -17.63 3.10
C LEU A 22 6.44 -18.87 2.22
N ARG A 23 5.23 -19.43 2.11
CA ARG A 23 4.91 -20.53 1.19
C ARG A 23 3.98 -20.00 0.09
N LEU A 24 4.57 -19.73 -1.06
CA LEU A 24 3.85 -19.21 -2.23
C LEU A 24 3.35 -20.34 -3.12
N ASP A 25 2.51 -21.22 -2.56
CA ASP A 25 1.76 -22.14 -3.42
C ASP A 25 0.66 -21.41 -4.19
N GLU A 26 0.34 -21.91 -5.38
CA GLU A 26 -0.43 -21.11 -6.33
C GLU A 26 -1.85 -20.80 -5.81
N GLU A 27 -2.50 -21.80 -5.22
CA GLU A 27 -3.87 -21.71 -4.73
C GLU A 27 -3.96 -20.83 -3.48
N ARG A 28 -3.03 -20.97 -2.52
CA ARG A 28 -3.00 -20.11 -1.32
C ARG A 28 -2.70 -18.68 -1.67
N PHE A 29 -1.78 -18.42 -2.60
CA PHE A 29 -1.48 -17.05 -2.98
C PHE A 29 -2.66 -16.40 -3.72
N ARG A 30 -3.34 -17.14 -4.62
CA ARG A 30 -4.60 -16.67 -5.24
C ARG A 30 -5.65 -16.33 -4.19
N PHE A 31 -5.84 -17.20 -3.19
CA PHE A 31 -6.79 -16.96 -2.11
C PHE A 31 -6.40 -15.73 -1.26
N TRP A 32 -5.12 -15.61 -0.93
CA TRP A 32 -4.60 -14.45 -0.19
C TRP A 32 -4.84 -13.14 -0.94
N LEU A 33 -4.64 -13.11 -2.26
CA LEU A 33 -4.93 -11.97 -3.13
C LEU A 33 -6.41 -11.61 -3.18
N GLN A 34 -7.29 -12.60 -3.39
CA GLN A 34 -8.74 -12.37 -3.43
C GLN A 34 -9.27 -11.75 -2.13
N GLN A 35 -8.66 -12.09 -1.00
CA GLN A 35 -9.01 -11.53 0.31
C GLN A 35 -8.58 -10.06 0.48
N ASP A 36 -7.78 -9.51 -0.44
CA ASP A 36 -7.29 -8.14 -0.34
C ASP A 36 -8.27 -7.09 -0.89
N TYR A 37 -9.29 -7.51 -1.64
CA TYR A 37 -10.31 -6.60 -2.18
C TYR A 37 -10.90 -5.61 -1.15
N PRO A 38 -11.29 -6.01 0.08
CA PRO A 38 -11.79 -5.06 1.08
C PRO A 38 -10.75 -4.01 1.51
N PHE A 39 -9.46 -4.35 1.48
CA PHE A 39 -8.38 -3.41 1.79
C PHE A 39 -8.16 -2.42 0.63
N VAL A 40 -8.13 -2.91 -0.61
CA VAL A 40 -8.00 -2.04 -1.81
C VAL A 40 -9.19 -1.08 -1.91
N GLU A 41 -10.40 -1.52 -1.58
CA GLU A 41 -11.58 -0.64 -1.50
C GLU A 41 -11.44 0.42 -0.40
N ALA A 42 -10.87 0.06 0.76
CA ALA A 42 -10.57 1.03 1.80
C ALA A 42 -9.50 2.04 1.36
N LEU A 43 -8.50 1.59 0.59
CA LEU A 43 -7.46 2.44 0.00
C LEU A 43 -8.07 3.42 -1.02
N TYR A 44 -8.99 2.95 -1.87
CA TYR A 44 -9.77 3.81 -2.78
C TYR A 44 -10.49 4.93 -2.01
N ARG A 45 -11.20 4.59 -0.94
CA ARG A 45 -11.90 5.59 -0.10
C ARG A 45 -10.93 6.58 0.54
N TYR A 46 -9.77 6.09 1.00
CA TYR A 46 -8.71 6.93 1.54
C TYR A 46 -8.18 7.93 0.50
N GLN A 47 -7.94 7.48 -0.74
CA GLN A 47 -7.51 8.33 -1.86
C GLN A 47 -8.56 9.36 -2.28
N VAL A 48 -9.84 8.99 -2.30
CA VAL A 48 -10.93 9.96 -2.54
C VAL A 48 -10.92 11.05 -1.47
N GLY A 49 -10.69 10.66 -0.22
CA GLY A 49 -10.49 11.63 0.86
C GLY A 49 -9.29 12.56 0.62
N LEU A 50 -8.19 12.06 0.05
CA LEU A 50 -7.03 12.90 -0.28
C LEU A 50 -7.42 13.95 -1.33
N LEU A 51 -8.14 13.55 -2.38
CA LEU A 51 -8.58 14.45 -3.44
C LEU A 51 -9.53 15.55 -2.95
N LEU A 52 -10.32 15.28 -1.90
CA LEU A 52 -11.22 16.25 -1.31
C LEU A 52 -10.47 17.45 -0.71
N GLU A 53 -9.28 17.22 -0.14
CA GLU A 53 -8.46 18.25 0.51
C GLU A 53 -7.25 18.70 -0.34
N ALA A 54 -6.94 17.97 -1.41
CA ALA A 54 -5.77 18.22 -2.23
C ALA A 54 -5.80 19.62 -2.86
N PRO A 55 -4.73 20.42 -2.64
CA PRO A 55 -4.46 21.61 -3.45
C PRO A 55 -4.37 21.27 -4.93
N GLN A 56 -4.69 22.21 -5.82
CA GLN A 56 -4.69 21.97 -7.26
C GLN A 56 -3.38 21.36 -7.78
N ALA A 57 -2.23 21.80 -7.25
CA ALA A 57 -0.92 21.30 -7.64
C ALA A 57 -0.70 19.81 -7.31
N HIS A 58 -1.43 19.25 -6.34
CA HIS A 58 -1.25 17.86 -5.88
C HIS A 58 -2.24 16.89 -6.51
N ARG A 59 -3.25 17.40 -7.24
CA ARG A 59 -4.37 16.57 -7.72
C ARG A 59 -3.97 15.61 -8.84
N ALA A 60 -3.08 16.01 -9.74
CA ALA A 60 -2.76 15.19 -10.91
C ALA A 60 -2.15 13.83 -10.52
N PRO A 61 -1.11 13.76 -9.65
CA PRO A 61 -0.58 12.48 -9.19
C PRO A 61 -1.60 11.64 -8.41
N LEU A 62 -2.44 12.29 -7.59
CA LEU A 62 -3.46 11.60 -6.79
C LEU A 62 -4.58 10.99 -7.66
N VAL A 63 -4.99 11.66 -8.75
CA VAL A 63 -5.96 11.10 -9.71
C VAL A 63 -5.36 9.90 -10.44
N GLN A 64 -4.09 9.98 -10.84
CA GLN A 64 -3.41 8.85 -11.48
C GLN A 64 -3.33 7.64 -10.55
N ALA A 65 -2.96 7.84 -9.29
CA ALA A 65 -2.96 6.78 -8.29
C ALA A 65 -4.37 6.20 -8.06
N LEU A 66 -5.41 7.04 -8.05
CA LEU A 66 -6.79 6.57 -7.91
C LEU A 66 -7.23 5.70 -9.09
N MET A 67 -6.85 6.06 -10.32
CA MET A 67 -7.15 5.25 -11.50
C MET A 67 -6.51 3.87 -11.41
N ALA A 68 -5.23 3.78 -11.00
CA ALA A 68 -4.55 2.50 -10.78
C ALA A 68 -5.30 1.63 -9.75
N THR A 69 -5.77 2.21 -8.65
CA THR A 69 -6.56 1.48 -7.64
C THR A 69 -7.91 1.01 -8.18
N VAL A 70 -8.57 1.78 -9.04
CA VAL A 70 -9.82 1.36 -9.70
C VAL A 70 -9.58 0.16 -10.63
N GLU A 71 -8.52 0.22 -11.43
CA GLU A 71 -8.12 -0.90 -12.30
C GLU A 71 -7.76 -2.16 -11.50
N GLU A 72 -7.10 -1.99 -10.35
CA GLU A 72 -6.76 -3.09 -9.43
C GLU A 72 -8.02 -3.75 -8.83
N LEU A 73 -9.03 -2.97 -8.45
CA LEU A 73 -10.31 -3.51 -7.99
C LEU A 73 -11.01 -4.34 -9.06
N ASP A 74 -11.06 -3.85 -10.31
CA ASP A 74 -11.62 -4.59 -11.44
C ASP A 74 -10.85 -5.89 -11.71
N TRP A 75 -9.52 -5.84 -11.64
CA TRP A 75 -8.67 -7.01 -11.78
C TRP A 75 -8.94 -8.04 -10.68
N LEU A 76 -9.03 -7.63 -9.41
CA LEU A 76 -9.36 -8.52 -8.29
C LEU A 76 -10.72 -9.20 -8.47
N LEU A 77 -11.72 -8.48 -9.01
CA LEU A 77 -13.02 -9.06 -9.36
C LEU A 77 -12.89 -10.15 -10.43
N LEU A 78 -12.08 -9.93 -11.47
CA LEU A 78 -11.80 -10.93 -12.50
C LEU A 78 -11.08 -12.16 -11.94
N GLN A 79 -10.26 -11.99 -10.89
CA GLN A 79 -9.64 -13.10 -10.17
C GLN A 79 -10.58 -13.84 -9.22
N GLY A 80 -11.85 -13.43 -9.10
CA GLY A 80 -12.85 -14.08 -8.26
C GLY A 80 -12.96 -13.54 -6.83
N ALA A 81 -12.40 -12.35 -6.56
CA ALA A 81 -12.66 -11.66 -5.30
C ALA A 81 -14.15 -11.31 -5.17
N SER A 82 -14.65 -11.29 -3.93
CA SER A 82 -16.05 -10.99 -3.64
C SER A 82 -16.15 -9.78 -2.69
N PRO A 83 -16.76 -8.66 -3.12
CA PRO A 83 -16.93 -7.47 -2.28
C PRO A 83 -17.68 -7.72 -0.97
N SER A 84 -18.58 -8.72 -0.96
CA SER A 84 -19.39 -9.08 0.20
C SER A 84 -18.81 -10.23 1.03
N ALA A 85 -17.56 -10.64 0.77
CA ALA A 85 -16.92 -11.71 1.54
C ALA A 85 -16.61 -11.24 2.97
N PRO A 86 -16.62 -12.15 3.96
CA PRO A 86 -16.18 -11.82 5.32
C PRO A 86 -14.70 -11.42 5.31
N VAL A 87 -14.38 -10.31 5.98
CA VAL A 87 -13.01 -9.80 6.08
C VAL A 87 -12.26 -10.52 7.19
N HIS A 88 -11.05 -11.02 6.91
CA HIS A 88 -10.19 -11.62 7.92
C HIS A 88 -9.82 -10.58 9.00
N PRO A 89 -9.79 -10.93 10.31
CA PRO A 89 -9.53 -9.95 11.38
C PRO A 89 -8.25 -9.14 11.22
N VAL A 90 -7.19 -9.72 10.66
CA VAL A 90 -5.93 -9.02 10.35
C VAL A 90 -6.14 -7.91 9.33
N ARG A 91 -6.82 -8.22 8.20
CA ARG A 91 -7.13 -7.22 7.16
C ARG A 91 -8.12 -6.18 7.68
N ALA A 92 -9.08 -6.57 8.52
CA ALA A 92 -10.00 -5.64 9.17
C ALA A 92 -9.26 -4.63 10.07
N GLY A 93 -8.24 -5.08 10.81
CA GLY A 93 -7.38 -4.19 11.60
C GLY A 93 -6.61 -3.19 10.73
N TYR A 94 -6.16 -3.62 9.55
CA TYR A 94 -5.44 -2.76 8.61
C TYR A 94 -6.38 -1.76 7.93
N ILE A 95 -7.59 -2.17 7.56
CA ILE A 95 -8.64 -1.27 7.07
C ILE A 95 -8.95 -0.20 8.12
N ALA A 96 -9.10 -0.58 9.38
CA ALA A 96 -9.32 0.36 10.47
C ALA A 96 -8.14 1.35 10.63
N LEU A 97 -6.90 0.91 10.38
CA LEU A 97 -5.72 1.78 10.34
C LEU A 97 -5.80 2.81 9.20
N LEU A 98 -6.24 2.43 8.00
CA LEU A 98 -6.49 3.38 6.91
C LEU A 98 -7.56 4.42 7.30
N GLU A 99 -8.66 3.98 7.90
CA GLU A 99 -9.72 4.88 8.38
C GLU A 99 -9.23 5.82 9.49
N GLU A 100 -8.36 5.33 10.39
CA GLU A 100 -7.73 6.15 11.43
C GLU A 100 -6.80 7.20 10.83
N MET A 101 -5.92 6.81 9.92
CA MET A 101 -5.06 7.75 9.19
C MET A 101 -5.89 8.76 8.39
N GLY A 102 -7.05 8.35 7.86
CA GLY A 102 -7.98 9.22 7.15
C GLY A 102 -8.51 10.41 7.98
N ARG A 103 -8.39 10.35 9.31
CA ARG A 103 -8.77 11.44 10.25
C ARG A 103 -7.63 12.41 10.53
N LEU A 104 -6.41 12.12 10.07
CA LEU A 104 -5.25 12.99 10.25
C LEU A 104 -5.27 14.16 9.26
N PRO A 105 -4.48 15.22 9.51
CA PRO A 105 -4.32 16.30 8.55
C PRO A 105 -3.80 15.81 7.18
N TYR A 106 -4.23 16.48 6.11
CA TYR A 106 -3.86 16.15 4.72
C TYR A 106 -2.38 15.83 4.51
N ALA A 107 -1.47 16.64 5.09
CA ALA A 107 -0.03 16.46 4.90
C ALA A 107 0.47 15.09 5.39
N TYR A 108 0.04 14.65 6.58
CA TYR A 108 0.34 13.30 7.09
C TYR A 108 -0.20 12.23 6.15
N ARG A 109 -1.42 12.41 5.66
CA ARG A 109 -2.09 11.40 4.86
C ARG A 109 -1.43 11.14 3.51
N VAL A 110 -0.92 12.19 2.86
CA VAL A 110 -0.15 12.04 1.61
C VAL A 110 1.18 11.35 1.86
N VAL A 111 1.86 11.70 2.94
CA VAL A 111 3.12 11.03 3.35
C VAL A 111 2.89 9.55 3.61
N PHE A 112 1.84 9.18 4.34
CA PHE A 112 1.50 7.77 4.57
C PHE A 112 1.07 7.06 3.30
N PHE A 113 0.36 7.74 2.39
CA PHE A 113 -0.02 7.16 1.10
C PHE A 113 1.22 6.80 0.25
N TYR A 114 2.18 7.72 0.15
CA TYR A 114 3.46 7.44 -0.51
C TYR A 114 4.18 6.25 0.16
N PHE A 115 4.25 6.24 1.49
CA PHE A 115 4.91 5.17 2.23
C PHE A 115 4.28 3.80 1.97
N LEU A 116 2.94 3.70 2.00
CA LEU A 116 2.20 2.48 1.72
C LEU A 116 2.55 1.91 0.34
N ASN A 117 2.49 2.73 -0.71
CA ASN A 117 2.77 2.26 -2.07
C ASN A 117 4.23 1.80 -2.24
N GLY A 118 5.19 2.54 -1.69
CA GLY A 118 6.58 2.12 -1.71
C GLY A 118 6.81 0.81 -0.93
N LEU A 119 6.12 0.65 0.20
CA LEU A 119 6.19 -0.57 1.01
C LEU A 119 5.58 -1.79 0.31
N PHE A 120 4.43 -1.62 -0.35
CA PHE A 120 3.81 -2.70 -1.14
C PHE A 120 4.76 -3.19 -2.23
N LEU A 121 5.38 -2.26 -2.96
CA LEU A 121 6.34 -2.59 -4.01
C LEU A 121 7.57 -3.34 -3.46
N GLU A 122 8.12 -2.88 -2.34
CA GLU A 122 9.29 -3.53 -1.70
C GLU A 122 8.99 -4.94 -1.19
N ALA A 123 7.84 -5.13 -0.54
CA ALA A 123 7.45 -6.44 -0.04
C ALA A 123 7.12 -7.40 -1.19
N TRP A 124 6.41 -6.90 -2.22
CA TRP A 124 6.09 -7.66 -3.42
C TRP A 124 7.33 -8.10 -4.18
N ALA A 125 8.23 -7.16 -4.51
CA ALA A 125 9.46 -7.45 -5.25
C ALA A 125 10.37 -8.46 -4.52
N HIS A 126 10.29 -8.52 -3.19
CA HIS A 126 11.10 -9.45 -2.41
C HIS A 126 10.52 -10.86 -2.37
N HIS A 127 9.21 -10.98 -2.12
CA HIS A 127 8.57 -12.27 -1.88
C HIS A 127 8.07 -12.92 -3.16
N VAL A 128 7.49 -12.15 -4.07
CA VAL A 128 6.83 -12.69 -5.26
C VAL A 128 7.87 -12.92 -6.37
N PRO A 129 7.97 -14.15 -6.92
CA PRO A 129 8.90 -14.42 -8.00
C PRO A 129 8.53 -13.63 -9.27
N GLU A 130 9.55 -13.17 -10.00
CA GLU A 130 9.37 -12.42 -11.26
C GLU A 130 8.77 -13.29 -12.38
N GLU A 131 8.98 -14.60 -12.30
CA GLU A 131 8.49 -15.59 -13.27
C GLU A 131 7.31 -16.39 -12.71
N GLY A 132 6.48 -16.94 -13.62
CA GLY A 132 5.39 -17.84 -13.27
C GLY A 132 3.99 -17.19 -13.34
N PRO A 133 2.97 -17.78 -12.70
CA PRO A 133 1.57 -17.35 -12.84
C PRO A 133 1.29 -15.96 -12.26
N TRP A 134 2.25 -15.39 -11.52
CA TRP A 134 2.16 -14.08 -10.88
C TRP A 134 2.84 -12.96 -11.67
N ALA A 135 3.50 -13.29 -12.77
CA ALA A 135 4.22 -12.33 -13.60
C ALA A 135 3.29 -11.25 -14.18
N GLU A 136 2.06 -11.61 -14.58
CA GLU A 136 1.07 -10.63 -15.08
C GLU A 136 0.67 -9.61 -14.00
N LEU A 137 0.55 -10.06 -12.75
CA LEU A 137 0.21 -9.22 -11.61
C LEU A 137 1.36 -8.27 -11.27
N SER A 138 2.58 -8.81 -11.22
CA SER A 138 3.81 -8.03 -11.10
C SER A 138 3.91 -6.98 -12.21
N GLN A 139 3.60 -7.32 -13.46
CA GLN A 139 3.69 -6.39 -14.60
C GLN A 139 2.81 -5.14 -14.44
N HIS A 140 1.65 -5.24 -13.79
CA HIS A 140 0.81 -4.08 -13.51
C HIS A 140 1.42 -3.14 -12.44
N TRP A 141 1.96 -3.69 -11.36
CA TRP A 141 2.60 -2.89 -10.29
C TRP A 141 4.00 -2.38 -10.67
N PHE A 142 4.71 -3.07 -11.56
CA PHE A 142 6.00 -2.63 -12.11
C PHE A 142 5.86 -1.85 -13.43
N ALA A 143 4.64 -1.55 -13.87
CA ALA A 143 4.42 -0.79 -15.08
C ALA A 143 5.10 0.59 -14.99
N PRO A 144 5.70 1.11 -16.08
CA PRO A 144 6.35 2.42 -16.09
C PRO A 144 5.45 3.55 -15.57
N GLU A 145 4.15 3.44 -15.82
CA GLU A 145 3.13 4.40 -15.39
C GLU A 145 2.99 4.43 -13.86
N PHE A 146 2.97 3.26 -13.20
CA PHE A 146 2.88 3.20 -11.73
C PHE A 146 4.16 3.74 -11.07
N GLN A 147 5.33 3.43 -11.64
CA GLN A 147 6.61 3.97 -11.16
C GLN A 147 6.68 5.50 -11.31
N ALA A 148 6.13 6.05 -12.39
CA ALA A 148 6.03 7.50 -12.59
C ALA A 148 5.09 8.14 -11.55
N VAL A 149 3.95 7.52 -11.26
CA VAL A 149 3.04 7.98 -10.20
C VAL A 149 3.73 7.95 -8.83
N LEU A 150 4.45 6.87 -8.52
CA LEU A 150 5.16 6.74 -7.25
C LEU A 150 6.25 7.82 -7.10
N TYR A 151 6.94 8.16 -8.18
CA TYR A 151 7.89 9.27 -8.20
C TYR A 151 7.22 10.63 -7.93
N ASP A 152 6.07 10.89 -8.53
CA ASP A 152 5.35 12.15 -8.26
C ASP A 152 4.83 12.19 -6.80
N LEU A 153 4.37 11.07 -6.26
CA LEU A 153 3.97 10.95 -4.85
C LEU A 153 5.15 11.17 -3.90
N GLU A 154 6.34 10.68 -4.25
CA GLU A 154 7.57 10.92 -3.49
C GLU A 154 7.89 12.41 -3.40
N VAL A 155 7.82 13.13 -4.53
CA VAL A 155 8.07 14.57 -4.58
C VAL A 155 7.09 15.32 -3.68
N LEU A 156 5.80 14.96 -3.73
CA LEU A 156 4.78 15.56 -2.85
C LEU A 156 5.04 15.24 -1.37
N ALA A 157 5.26 13.97 -1.04
CA ALA A 157 5.48 13.53 0.33
C ALA A 157 6.72 14.20 0.93
N ARG A 158 7.81 14.33 0.17
CA ARG A 158 9.05 14.97 0.63
C ARG A 158 8.83 16.44 0.97
N GLY A 159 8.10 17.18 0.14
CA GLY A 159 7.80 18.59 0.42
C GLY A 159 6.88 18.77 1.64
N LEU A 160 6.02 17.80 1.92
CA LEU A 160 5.11 17.82 3.06
C LEU A 160 5.75 17.33 4.37
N TRP A 161 6.79 16.51 4.28
CA TRP A 161 7.46 15.88 5.42
C TRP A 161 8.12 16.87 6.38
N GLU A 162 8.70 17.95 5.84
CA GLU A 162 9.59 18.86 6.59
C GLU A 162 8.94 19.48 7.83
N ASP A 163 7.61 19.67 7.81
CA ASP A 163 6.84 20.33 8.87
C ASP A 163 6.04 19.36 9.76
N LEU A 164 6.16 18.05 9.57
CA LEU A 164 5.41 17.05 10.34
C LEU A 164 6.10 16.73 11.67
N ASP A 165 5.30 16.38 12.68
CA ASP A 165 5.81 15.86 13.94
C ASP A 165 6.40 14.45 13.69
N PRO A 166 7.72 14.27 13.82
CA PRO A 166 8.36 13.00 13.48
C PRO A 166 7.90 11.85 14.39
N GLU A 167 7.47 12.10 15.63
CA GLU A 167 7.02 11.04 16.53
C GLU A 167 5.64 10.51 16.13
N VAL A 168 4.76 11.39 15.65
CA VAL A 168 3.47 11.00 15.07
C VAL A 168 3.73 10.13 13.85
N VAL A 169 4.61 10.58 12.94
CA VAL A 169 4.87 9.79 11.74
C VAL A 169 5.49 8.44 12.10
N ARG A 170 6.49 8.40 12.97
CA ARG A 170 7.14 7.17 13.41
C ARG A 170 6.15 6.15 13.97
N THR A 171 5.18 6.60 14.75
CA THR A 171 4.14 5.75 15.33
C THR A 171 3.29 5.10 14.24
N TYR A 172 2.84 5.86 13.25
CA TYR A 172 2.03 5.31 12.16
C TYR A 172 2.85 4.46 11.18
N LEU A 173 4.07 4.86 10.84
CA LEU A 173 5.01 4.06 10.04
C LEU A 173 5.21 2.66 10.64
N ARG A 174 5.43 2.59 11.96
CA ARG A 174 5.54 1.31 12.69
C ARG A 174 4.28 0.48 12.54
N ARG A 175 3.11 1.07 12.78
CA ARG A 175 1.82 0.37 12.70
C ARG A 175 1.51 -0.12 11.30
N ILE A 176 1.89 0.64 10.26
CA ILE A 176 1.77 0.21 8.87
C ILE A 176 2.64 -1.02 8.62
N LEU A 177 3.92 -1.01 9.04
CA LEU A 177 4.81 -2.16 8.89
C LEU A 177 4.32 -3.39 9.68
N GLU A 178 3.80 -3.20 10.90
CA GLU A 178 3.21 -4.28 11.68
C GLU A 178 1.98 -4.88 10.99
N ALA A 179 1.13 -4.05 10.39
CA ALA A 179 -0.05 -4.49 9.65
C ALA A 179 0.32 -5.21 8.34
N GLU A 180 1.32 -4.72 7.60
CA GLU A 180 1.90 -5.43 6.46
C GLU A 180 2.44 -6.80 6.89
N LYS A 181 3.29 -6.83 7.92
CA LYS A 181 3.87 -8.08 8.42
C LYS A 181 2.80 -9.09 8.78
N ALA A 182 1.74 -8.65 9.48
CA ALA A 182 0.62 -9.52 9.84
C ALA A 182 -0.11 -10.06 8.61
N THR A 183 -0.26 -9.25 7.56
CA THR A 183 -0.92 -9.62 6.31
C THR A 183 -0.09 -10.63 5.51
N TRP A 184 1.21 -10.39 5.34
CA TRP A 184 2.13 -11.35 4.71
C TRP A 184 2.27 -12.64 5.52
N SER A 185 2.18 -12.57 6.85
CA SER A 185 2.25 -13.76 7.72
C SER A 185 1.07 -14.73 7.54
N LEU A 186 0.01 -14.33 6.86
CA LEU A 186 -1.08 -15.24 6.46
C LEU A 186 -0.63 -16.30 5.44
N LEU A 187 0.56 -16.13 4.84
CA LEU A 187 1.19 -17.05 3.88
C LEU A 187 2.29 -17.94 4.50
N LEU A 188 2.41 -18.01 5.84
CA LEU A 188 3.35 -18.90 6.53
C LEU A 188 3.00 -20.40 6.44
#